data_AF-A0A8D8AMI5-F1
#
_entry.id   AF-A0A8D8AMI5-F1
#
_cell.length_a   1.000
_cell.length_b   1.000
_cell.length_c   1.000
_cell.angle_alpha   90.00
_cell.angle_beta   90.00
_cell.angle_gamma   90.00
#
_symmetry.space_group_name_H-M   'P 1'
#
loop_
_entity.id
_entity.type
_entity.pdbx_description
1 polymer ?
#
loop_
_entity_poly.entity_id
_entity_poly.type
_entity_poly.pdbx_seq_one_letter_code
_entity_poly.pdbx_strand_id
1 'polypeptide(L)'
;VEGYISDRSKRRTHFLYGKWTEFIKCTDYASYEEYCKENGYKFKRADERSKSPNESPGNTPRKVLSKLNSIKLSSFKSLSISEPDDPPEPADGGDIPKSDSTYSIDIPNSVTLWEAEPRPGNTAEYYQFTRFAMSLNQMEDHMRGPQRPLCPTDSRLRPDIRKLEKGDMDGAAAEKTRLEEKQRENRKKCKKADESIFPRWFKQAVNPHTKQDDWLYKGGYWERTDDSMVMEIF
;
A
#
# COMPACT_ATOMS: atom_id res chain seq x y z
N VAL A 1 6.98 -1.45 14.20
CA VAL A 1 5.59 -1.86 14.54
C VAL A 1 5.62 -2.23 15.99
N GLU A 2 4.81 -1.60 16.82
CA GLU A 2 4.74 -1.87 18.25
C GLU A 2 3.29 -1.70 18.71
N GLY A 3 2.82 -2.58 19.58
CA GLY A 3 1.44 -2.56 20.07
C GLY A 3 1.15 -3.60 21.13
N TYR A 4 -0.06 -3.56 21.68
CA TYR A 4 -0.49 -4.47 22.75
C TYR A 4 -1.85 -5.08 22.42
N ILE A 5 -2.02 -6.36 22.74
CA ILE A 5 -3.35 -6.97 22.80
C ILE A 5 -3.86 -6.84 24.23
N SER A 6 -5.09 -6.32 24.38
CA SER A 6 -5.76 -6.20 25.67
C SER A 6 -7.02 -7.06 25.72
N ASP A 7 -7.31 -7.60 26.89
CA ASP A 7 -8.58 -8.30 27.12
C ASP A 7 -9.76 -7.31 27.28
N ARG A 8 -10.97 -7.83 27.49
CA ARG A 8 -12.18 -7.02 27.70
C ARG A 8 -12.09 -6.09 28.91
N SER A 9 -11.25 -6.44 29.88
CA SER A 9 -10.98 -5.63 31.08
C SER A 9 -9.87 -4.59 30.86
N LYS A 10 -9.42 -4.41 29.61
CA LYS A 10 -8.31 -3.52 29.21
C LYS A 10 -6.96 -3.90 29.82
N ARG A 11 -6.81 -5.12 30.32
CA ARG A 11 -5.51 -5.61 30.80
C ARG A 11 -4.70 -6.06 29.59
N ARG A 12 -3.46 -5.58 29.51
CA ARG A 12 -2.50 -5.98 28.48
C ARG A 12 -2.10 -7.44 28.72
N THR A 13 -2.23 -8.24 27.68
CA THR A 13 -1.94 -9.69 27.74
C THR A 13 -0.72 -10.04 26.92
N HIS A 14 -0.51 -9.34 25.81
CA HIS A 14 0.61 -9.59 24.91
C HIS A 14 1.18 -8.28 24.39
N PHE A 15 2.48 -8.30 24.10
CA PHE A 15 3.18 -7.25 23.39
C PHE A 15 3.54 -7.74 21.99
N LEU A 16 3.22 -6.94 20.98
CA LEU A 16 3.54 -7.18 19.59
C LEU A 16 4.59 -6.19 19.15
N TYR A 17 5.61 -6.69 18.46
CA TYR A 17 6.69 -5.87 17.95
C TYR A 17 7.24 -6.43 16.64
N GLY A 18 7.96 -5.60 15.91
CA GLY A 18 8.66 -6.01 14.69
C GLY A 18 8.72 -4.89 13.66
N LYS A 19 9.03 -5.25 12.42
CA LYS A 19 9.13 -4.33 11.28
C LYS A 19 8.18 -4.80 10.20
N TRP A 20 7.27 -3.93 9.76
CA TRP A 20 6.22 -4.29 8.80
C TRP A 20 6.76 -4.78 7.45
N THR A 21 8.03 -4.52 7.14
CA THR A 21 8.72 -5.01 5.93
C THR A 21 9.41 -6.36 6.13
N GLU A 22 9.51 -6.87 7.35
CA GLU A 22 10.34 -8.05 7.67
C GLU A 22 9.59 -9.07 8.53
N PHE A 23 9.14 -8.70 9.73
CA PHE A 23 8.49 -9.64 10.64
C PHE A 23 7.56 -8.97 11.65
N ILE A 24 6.68 -9.77 12.23
CA ILE A 24 5.89 -9.45 13.42
C ILE A 24 6.08 -10.60 14.41
N LYS A 25 6.53 -10.26 15.62
CA LYS A 25 6.68 -11.15 16.76
C LYS A 25 5.70 -10.74 17.87
N CYS A 26 5.43 -11.70 18.75
CA CYS A 26 4.57 -11.52 19.91
C CYS A 26 5.20 -12.22 21.11
N THR A 27 5.09 -11.62 22.29
CA THR A 27 5.46 -12.23 23.56
C THR A 27 4.38 -11.92 24.59
N ASP A 28 4.28 -12.74 25.64
CA ASP A 28 3.38 -12.44 26.75
C ASP A 28 3.81 -11.15 27.46
N TYR A 29 2.85 -10.45 28.05
CA TYR A 29 3.11 -9.14 28.62
C TYR A 29 4.07 -9.18 29.82
N ALA A 30 4.13 -10.29 30.57
CA ALA A 30 5.04 -10.42 31.72
C ALA A 30 6.49 -10.52 31.26
N SER A 31 6.77 -11.35 30.24
CA SER A 31 8.10 -11.45 29.61
C SER A 31 8.57 -10.11 29.05
N TYR A 32 7.67 -9.32 28.45
CA TYR A 32 7.97 -7.96 28.00
C TYR A 32 8.31 -7.02 29.16
N GLU A 33 7.54 -7.03 30.25
CA GLU A 33 7.82 -6.18 31.42
C GLU A 33 9.14 -6.53 32.11
N GLU A 34 9.47 -7.81 32.21
CA GLU A 34 10.75 -8.29 32.74
C GLU A 34 11.91 -7.81 31.86
N TYR A 35 11.82 -8.02 30.55
CA TYR A 35 12.80 -7.52 29.59
C TYR A 35 12.98 -6.00 29.67
N CYS A 36 11.90 -5.24 29.85
CA CYS A 36 11.99 -3.79 30.02
C CYS A 36 12.73 -3.37 31.28
N LYS A 37 12.59 -4.11 32.39
CA LYS A 37 13.30 -3.84 33.65
C LYS A 37 14.79 -4.13 33.50
N GLU A 38 15.14 -5.26 32.89
CA GLU A 38 16.53 -5.69 32.69
C GLU A 38 17.26 -4.85 31.64
N ASN A 39 16.56 -4.45 30.58
CA ASN A 39 17.12 -3.70 29.46
C ASN A 39 16.68 -2.23 29.45
N GLY A 40 16.32 -1.66 30.60
CA GLY A 40 15.82 -0.28 30.70
C GLY A 40 16.72 0.78 30.06
N TYR A 41 18.03 0.54 29.97
CA TYR A 41 18.98 1.42 29.27
C TYR A 41 18.77 1.48 27.74
N LYS A 42 18.20 0.43 27.12
CA LYS A 42 17.88 0.38 25.68
C LYS A 42 16.61 1.17 25.34
N PHE A 43 15.74 1.40 26.32
CA PHE A 43 14.46 2.10 26.14
C PHE A 43 14.48 3.55 26.65
N LYS A 44 15.58 4.00 27.28
CA LYS A 44 15.80 5.42 27.55
C LYS A 44 16.03 6.15 26.23
N ARG A 45 15.06 6.97 25.84
CA ARG A 45 15.18 7.86 24.67
C ARG A 45 16.48 8.68 24.77
N ALA A 46 17.15 8.86 23.64
CA ALA A 46 18.37 9.67 23.51
C ALA A 46 18.23 11.13 24.00
N ASP A 47 17.00 11.58 24.32
CA ASP A 47 16.68 12.91 24.86
C ASP A 47 17.24 13.15 26.29
N GLU A 48 17.62 12.10 27.03
CA GLU A 48 18.20 12.26 28.38
C GLU A 48 19.73 12.38 28.40
N ARG A 49 20.42 12.24 27.26
CA ARG A 49 21.89 12.28 27.20
C ARG A 49 22.51 13.67 26.94
N SER A 50 21.71 14.74 26.96
CA SER A 50 22.21 16.11 26.87
C SER A 50 21.47 17.05 27.82
N LYS A 51 21.78 16.95 29.11
CA LYS A 51 21.62 18.07 30.05
C LYS A 51 22.97 18.36 30.72
N SER A 52 23.76 19.19 30.05
CA SER A 52 24.81 19.94 30.74
C SER A 52 24.16 21.00 31.64
N PRO A 53 24.68 21.22 32.87
CA PRO A 53 24.08 22.15 33.82
C PRO A 53 24.60 23.57 33.56
N ASN A 54 24.10 24.24 32.52
CA ASN A 54 24.07 25.70 32.48
C ASN A 54 23.28 26.18 31.25
N GLU A 55 22.05 26.66 31.44
CA GLU A 55 21.52 27.88 30.79
C GLU A 55 20.09 28.18 31.27
N SER A 56 19.82 29.47 31.51
CA SER A 56 18.60 30.06 32.09
C SER A 56 17.54 30.39 31.01
N PRO A 57 16.28 30.72 31.40
CA PRO A 57 15.09 30.32 30.64
C PRO A 57 14.62 31.33 29.58
N GLY A 58 14.36 30.81 28.37
CA GLY A 58 13.72 31.54 27.26
C GLY A 58 12.30 31.03 26.99
N ASN A 59 11.32 31.90 27.18
CA ASN A 59 9.89 31.70 27.10
C ASN A 59 9.39 31.62 25.63
N THR A 60 8.55 30.63 25.26
CA THR A 60 7.21 30.81 24.64
C THR A 60 6.67 29.51 23.96
N PRO A 61 5.34 29.25 23.99
CA PRO A 61 4.77 27.96 23.59
C PRO A 61 4.22 27.93 22.15
N ARG A 62 4.59 26.93 21.35
CA ARG A 62 3.99 26.68 20.03
C ARG A 62 2.72 25.82 20.14
N LYS A 63 1.55 26.48 20.02
CA LYS A 63 0.31 25.87 19.52
C LYS A 63 0.19 26.15 18.03
N VAL A 64 0.23 25.12 17.19
CA VAL A 64 -0.53 25.05 15.93
C VAL A 64 -0.61 23.60 15.49
N LEU A 65 -1.73 22.96 15.82
CA LEU A 65 -2.12 21.65 15.33
C LEU A 65 -3.62 21.69 15.06
N SER A 66 -4.00 22.12 13.85
CA SER A 66 -5.33 21.89 13.27
C SER A 66 -5.37 22.25 11.79
N LYS A 67 -5.25 21.22 10.93
CA LYS A 67 -5.93 21.03 9.63
C LYS A 67 -5.08 20.17 8.68
N LEU A 68 -5.25 18.86 8.77
CA LEU A 68 -5.08 17.96 7.63
C LEU A 68 -6.47 17.51 7.20
N ASN A 69 -7.06 18.25 6.27
CA ASN A 69 -8.18 17.81 5.45
C ASN A 69 -8.02 18.50 4.10
N SER A 70 -7.28 17.87 3.19
CA SER A 70 -7.41 17.98 1.71
C SER A 70 -6.17 17.40 1.02
N ILE A 71 -6.19 16.09 0.75
CA ILE A 71 -5.35 15.53 -0.31
C ILE A 71 -6.03 15.89 -1.63
N LYS A 72 -5.62 17.00 -2.25
CA LYS A 72 -5.83 17.24 -3.68
C LYS A 72 -4.54 16.85 -4.39
N LEU A 73 -4.55 15.73 -5.10
CA LEU A 73 -3.50 15.43 -6.08
C LEU A 73 -3.58 16.50 -7.19
N SER A 74 -2.61 17.40 -7.21
CA SER A 74 -2.40 18.33 -8.32
C SER A 74 -1.52 17.69 -9.39
N SER A 75 -2.09 17.61 -10.59
CA SER A 75 -1.49 17.58 -11.92
C SER A 75 0.02 17.36 -12.03
N PHE A 76 0.41 16.19 -12.52
CA PHE A 76 1.70 16.02 -13.18
C PHE A 76 1.67 16.79 -14.50
N LYS A 77 2.42 17.89 -14.54
CA LYS A 77 2.66 18.71 -15.72
C LYS A 77 3.79 18.05 -16.51
N SER A 78 3.48 17.71 -17.76
CA SER A 78 4.44 17.36 -18.80
C SER A 78 5.56 18.39 -18.88
N LEU A 79 6.81 17.93 -18.87
CA LEU A 79 7.95 18.71 -19.35
C LEU A 79 8.78 17.85 -20.30
N SER A 80 9.02 18.48 -21.44
CA SER A 80 9.73 18.08 -22.63
C SER A 80 11.18 17.67 -22.38
N ILE A 81 11.62 16.72 -23.21
CA ILE A 81 12.99 16.29 -23.44
C ILE A 81 13.86 17.46 -23.90
N SER A 82 14.99 17.63 -23.22
CA SER A 82 16.23 18.19 -23.77
C SER A 82 17.38 17.42 -23.13
N GLU A 83 18.11 16.66 -23.95
CA GLU A 83 19.32 15.95 -23.52
C GLU A 83 20.45 16.91 -23.16
N PRO A 84 21.32 16.50 -22.24
CA PRO A 84 22.74 16.77 -22.38
C PRO A 84 23.59 15.49 -22.31
N ASP A 85 24.55 15.43 -23.23
CA ASP A 85 25.70 14.53 -23.26
C ASP A 85 26.55 14.64 -21.99
N ASP A 86 26.56 13.57 -21.18
CA ASP A 86 27.71 12.96 -20.48
C ASP A 86 27.18 11.92 -19.47
N PRO A 87 27.82 10.74 -19.32
CA PRO A 87 27.31 9.70 -18.42
C PRO A 87 27.54 10.12 -16.95
N PRO A 88 26.50 10.20 -16.11
CA PRO A 88 26.71 10.36 -14.68
C PRO A 88 27.32 9.06 -14.15
N GLU A 89 28.44 9.20 -13.44
CA GLU A 89 29.10 8.13 -12.67
C GLU A 89 28.08 7.32 -11.86
N PRO A 90 28.33 6.01 -11.63
CA PRO A 90 27.40 5.16 -10.90
C PRO A 90 27.14 5.80 -9.54
N ALA A 91 25.90 6.23 -9.33
CA ALA A 91 25.43 6.72 -8.05
C ALA A 91 25.74 5.65 -7.00
N ASP A 92 26.73 5.96 -6.18
CA ASP A 92 27.13 5.23 -5.00
C ASP A 92 25.88 4.80 -4.24
N GLY A 93 25.87 3.53 -3.84
CA GLY A 93 24.72 2.83 -3.31
C GLY A 93 24.04 3.68 -2.26
N GLY A 94 22.84 4.15 -2.60
CA GLY A 94 21.93 4.74 -1.62
C GLY A 94 21.59 3.68 -0.61
N ASP A 95 22.44 3.52 0.40
CA ASP A 95 22.16 2.80 1.63
C ASP A 95 20.92 3.50 2.19
N ILE A 96 19.76 2.90 1.89
CA ILE A 96 18.52 3.12 2.63
C ILE A 96 18.96 3.07 4.09
N PRO A 97 18.74 4.12 4.91
CA PRO A 97 19.23 4.14 6.27
C PRO A 97 18.81 2.85 6.95
N LYS A 98 19.77 1.95 7.19
CA LYS A 98 19.57 0.78 8.04
C LYS A 98 19.22 1.41 9.38
N SER A 99 17.94 1.38 9.71
CA SER A 99 17.38 2.11 10.83
C SER A 99 17.82 1.41 12.11
N ASP A 100 19.09 1.49 12.45
CA ASP A 100 19.82 0.60 13.35
C ASP A 100 19.43 0.70 14.84
N SER A 101 18.34 1.39 15.17
CA SER A 101 17.98 1.69 16.56
C SER A 101 16.91 0.79 17.18
N THR A 102 16.43 -0.26 16.50
CA THR A 102 15.41 -1.18 17.06
C THR A 102 15.66 -2.68 16.76
N TYR A 103 16.78 -3.04 16.12
CA TYR A 103 16.90 -4.29 15.32
C TYR A 103 17.24 -5.58 16.07
N SER A 104 17.28 -5.61 17.40
CA SER A 104 17.44 -6.89 18.12
C SER A 104 16.84 -6.85 19.51
N ILE A 105 15.58 -6.43 19.60
CA ILE A 105 14.80 -6.72 20.80
C ILE A 105 14.43 -8.21 20.73
N ASP A 106 15.36 -9.09 21.08
CA ASP A 106 15.05 -10.50 21.26
C ASP A 106 14.45 -10.67 22.66
N ILE A 107 13.16 -10.32 22.78
CA ILE A 107 12.45 -10.49 24.05
C ILE A 107 12.31 -11.99 24.29
N PRO A 108 12.69 -12.51 25.47
CA PRO A 108 12.43 -13.89 25.84
C PRO A 108 10.98 -14.30 25.58
N ASN A 109 10.79 -15.59 25.30
CA ASN A 109 9.47 -16.18 25.02
C ASN A 109 8.74 -15.57 23.80
N SER A 110 9.45 -14.86 22.93
CA SER A 110 8.87 -14.35 21.69
C SER A 110 8.58 -15.47 20.71
N VAL A 111 7.43 -15.34 20.04
CA VAL A 111 6.99 -16.18 18.94
C VAL A 111 6.82 -15.33 17.69
N THR A 112 7.36 -15.79 16.56
CA THR A 112 7.13 -15.16 15.25
C THR A 112 5.71 -15.45 14.78
N LEU A 113 4.91 -14.40 14.55
CA LEU A 113 3.54 -14.51 14.03
C LEU A 113 3.49 -14.41 12.50
N TRP A 114 4.36 -13.58 11.93
CA TRP A 114 4.46 -13.35 10.50
C TRP A 114 5.88 -12.96 10.12
N GLU A 115 6.30 -13.40 8.94
CA GLU A 115 7.56 -13.04 8.32
C GLU A 115 7.32 -12.77 6.83
N ALA A 116 8.02 -11.77 6.29
CA ALA A 116 7.97 -11.41 4.90
C ALA A 116 8.68 -12.47 4.07
N GLU A 117 8.04 -12.94 3.00
CA GLU A 117 8.71 -13.82 2.03
C GLU A 117 9.86 -13.02 1.36
N PRO A 118 11.07 -13.59 1.26
CA PRO A 118 12.17 -12.96 0.56
C PRO A 118 11.79 -12.64 -0.90
N ARG A 119 12.19 -11.45 -1.37
CA ARG A 119 11.97 -11.07 -2.77
C ARG A 119 12.80 -11.97 -3.70
N PRO A 120 12.31 -12.29 -4.91
CA PRO A 120 13.10 -12.96 -5.94
C PRO A 120 14.40 -12.20 -6.23
N GLY A 121 15.49 -12.91 -6.54
CA GLY A 121 16.78 -12.27 -6.84
C GLY A 121 16.74 -11.32 -8.03
N ASN A 122 15.85 -11.54 -8.99
CA ASN A 122 15.64 -10.70 -10.17
C ASN A 122 14.63 -9.56 -9.96
N THR A 123 14.18 -9.30 -8.71
CA THR A 123 13.17 -8.27 -8.40
C THR A 123 13.49 -6.87 -8.97
N ALA A 124 14.77 -6.49 -9.07
CA ALA A 124 15.20 -5.20 -9.59
C ALA A 124 14.85 -5.00 -11.08
N GLU A 125 14.82 -6.06 -11.86
CA GLU A 125 14.43 -6.05 -13.28
C GLU A 125 12.90 -5.94 -13.46
N TYR A 126 12.14 -6.31 -12.42
CA TYR A 126 10.68 -6.39 -12.46
C TYR A 126 10.03 -5.47 -11.43
N TYR A 127 10.37 -4.19 -11.48
CA TYR A 127 9.73 -3.11 -10.69
C TYR A 127 9.73 -3.34 -9.18
N GLN A 128 10.72 -4.08 -8.68
CA GLN A 128 10.80 -4.47 -7.28
C GLN A 128 9.56 -5.25 -6.79
N PHE A 129 8.97 -6.11 -7.64
CA PHE A 129 7.79 -6.88 -7.28
C PHE A 129 8.10 -8.09 -6.38
N THR A 130 7.14 -8.42 -5.51
CA THR A 130 7.11 -9.72 -4.84
C THR A 130 6.63 -10.79 -5.81
N ARG A 131 6.86 -12.08 -5.51
CA ARG A 131 6.30 -13.19 -6.29
C ARG A 131 4.79 -13.09 -6.46
N PHE A 132 4.11 -12.75 -5.36
CA PHE A 132 2.67 -12.51 -5.36
C PHE A 132 2.28 -11.39 -6.34
N ALA A 133 2.97 -10.25 -6.32
CA ALA A 133 2.69 -9.14 -7.23
C ALA A 133 2.90 -9.52 -8.70
N MET A 134 3.96 -10.29 -9.01
CA MET A 134 4.20 -10.82 -10.36
C MET A 134 3.04 -11.71 -10.84
N SER A 135 2.40 -12.48 -9.95
CA SER A 135 1.26 -13.34 -10.33
C SER A 135 -0.06 -12.60 -10.53
N LEU A 136 -0.22 -11.37 -10.01
CA LEU A 136 -1.52 -10.66 -10.03
C LEU A 136 -2.04 -10.46 -11.45
N ASN A 137 -1.12 -10.14 -12.37
CA ASN A 137 -1.43 -9.89 -13.76
C ASN A 137 -1.23 -11.14 -14.62
N GLN A 138 -0.95 -12.32 -14.09
CA GLN A 138 -0.81 -13.51 -14.92
C GLN A 138 -2.16 -13.89 -15.56
N MET A 139 -2.14 -14.20 -16.85
CA MET A 139 -3.31 -14.67 -17.61
C MET A 139 -3.15 -16.14 -17.94
N GLU A 140 -4.00 -16.98 -17.36
CA GLU A 140 -4.04 -18.41 -17.66
C GLU A 140 -5.12 -18.72 -18.71
N ASP A 141 -4.93 -19.83 -19.44
CA ASP A 141 -5.82 -20.18 -20.56
C ASP A 141 -7.24 -20.48 -20.10
N HIS A 142 -7.39 -21.06 -18.91
CA HIS A 142 -8.70 -21.34 -18.32
C HIS A 142 -9.50 -20.05 -18.03
N MET A 143 -8.84 -18.89 -17.87
CA MET A 143 -9.48 -17.59 -17.62
C MET A 143 -10.10 -16.98 -18.89
N ARG A 144 -9.71 -17.47 -20.07
CA ARG A 144 -10.30 -17.13 -21.38
C ARG A 144 -11.26 -18.23 -21.87
N GLY A 145 -11.41 -19.31 -21.11
CA GLY A 145 -12.23 -20.45 -21.48
C GLY A 145 -13.73 -20.17 -21.41
N PRO A 146 -14.55 -20.95 -22.14
CA PRO A 146 -15.99 -20.74 -22.27
C PRO A 146 -16.79 -20.99 -20.99
N GLN A 147 -16.18 -21.62 -19.99
CA GLN A 147 -16.90 -22.04 -18.77
C GLN A 147 -16.98 -20.94 -17.72
N ARG A 148 -15.99 -20.04 -17.68
CA ARG A 148 -15.94 -18.95 -16.70
C ARG A 148 -14.99 -17.84 -17.13
N PRO A 149 -15.31 -17.10 -18.19
CA PRO A 149 -14.45 -16.02 -18.66
C PRO A 149 -14.30 -14.94 -17.59
N LEU A 150 -13.15 -14.25 -17.63
CA LEU A 150 -12.97 -13.01 -16.88
C LEU A 150 -14.07 -12.02 -17.25
N CYS A 151 -14.46 -11.20 -16.26
CA CYS A 151 -15.31 -10.06 -16.55
C CYS A 151 -14.58 -9.16 -17.57
N PRO A 152 -15.26 -8.61 -18.60
CA PRO A 152 -14.63 -7.72 -19.58
C PRO A 152 -13.97 -6.47 -18.99
N THR A 153 -14.30 -6.15 -17.73
CA THR A 153 -13.70 -5.06 -16.96
C THR A 153 -12.52 -5.49 -16.08
N ASP A 154 -12.07 -6.75 -16.13
CA ASP A 154 -10.95 -7.24 -15.34
C ASP A 154 -9.65 -6.56 -15.80
N SER A 155 -8.84 -6.09 -14.84
CA SER A 155 -7.61 -5.35 -15.14
C SER A 155 -6.62 -6.16 -15.97
N ARG A 156 -6.68 -7.50 -15.94
CA ARG A 156 -5.80 -8.31 -16.77
C ARG A 156 -6.05 -8.13 -18.26
N LEU A 157 -7.22 -7.67 -18.65
CA LEU A 157 -7.59 -7.40 -20.05
C LEU A 157 -7.18 -6.00 -20.51
N ARG A 158 -6.57 -5.17 -19.65
CA ARG A 158 -6.12 -3.82 -20.01
C ARG A 158 -4.99 -3.85 -21.05
N PRO A 159 -5.19 -3.32 -22.27
CA PRO A 159 -4.21 -3.43 -23.33
C PRO A 159 -2.94 -2.61 -23.07
N ASP A 160 -3.05 -1.46 -22.41
CA ASP A 160 -1.91 -0.61 -22.04
C ASP A 160 -0.97 -1.30 -21.05
N ILE A 161 -1.51 -1.91 -19.99
CA ILE A 161 -0.73 -2.66 -19.00
C ILE A 161 -0.10 -3.91 -19.65
N ARG A 162 -0.80 -4.58 -20.58
CA ARG A 162 -0.26 -5.75 -21.29
C ARG A 162 0.88 -5.43 -22.21
N LYS A 163 0.80 -4.32 -22.94
CA LYS A 163 1.88 -3.87 -23.80
C LYS A 163 3.10 -3.49 -22.95
N LEU A 164 2.90 -2.79 -21.83
CA LEU A 164 3.96 -2.46 -20.89
C LEU A 164 4.66 -3.73 -20.34
N GLU A 165 3.89 -4.72 -19.90
CA GLU A 165 4.43 -5.99 -19.39
C GLU A 165 5.25 -6.76 -20.43
N LYS A 166 4.94 -6.60 -21.72
CA LYS A 166 5.70 -7.19 -22.84
C LYS A 166 6.89 -6.35 -23.31
N GLY A 167 7.12 -5.18 -22.69
CA GLY A 167 8.18 -4.24 -23.07
C GLY A 167 7.83 -3.31 -24.24
N ASP A 168 6.59 -3.32 -24.73
CA ASP A 168 6.10 -2.39 -25.77
C ASP A 168 5.70 -1.05 -25.13
N MET A 169 6.70 -0.19 -24.91
CA MET A 169 6.54 1.10 -24.24
C MET A 169 5.66 2.08 -25.05
N ASP A 170 5.90 2.18 -26.35
CA ASP A 170 5.18 3.10 -27.23
C ASP A 170 3.72 2.67 -27.39
N GLY A 171 3.48 1.37 -27.62
CA GLY A 171 2.15 0.83 -27.71
C GLY A 171 1.38 0.96 -26.38
N ALA A 172 2.05 0.81 -25.24
CA ALA A 172 1.43 1.04 -23.93
C ALA A 172 1.00 2.50 -23.75
N ALA A 173 1.84 3.47 -24.13
CA ALA A 173 1.54 4.88 -24.05
C ALA A 173 0.36 5.29 -24.96
N ALA A 174 0.31 4.73 -26.17
CA ALA A 174 -0.80 4.95 -27.10
C ALA A 174 -2.14 4.41 -26.56
N GLU A 175 -2.15 3.17 -26.06
CA GLU A 175 -3.36 2.58 -25.46
C GLU A 175 -3.81 3.32 -24.20
N LYS A 176 -2.86 3.74 -23.34
CA LYS A 176 -3.18 4.52 -22.15
C LYS A 176 -3.92 5.81 -22.52
N THR A 177 -3.44 6.52 -23.54
CA THR A 177 -4.09 7.74 -24.05
C THR A 177 -5.50 7.45 -24.55
N ARG A 178 -5.66 6.43 -25.41
CA ARG A 178 -6.95 6.01 -25.97
C ARG A 178 -7.97 5.66 -24.87
N LEU A 179 -7.54 4.91 -23.85
CA LEU A 179 -8.38 4.50 -22.71
C LEU A 179 -8.83 5.69 -21.86
N GLU A 180 -7.92 6.61 -21.54
CA GLU A 180 -8.23 7.80 -20.75
C GLU A 180 -9.19 8.76 -21.49
N GLU A 181 -9.04 8.88 -22.81
CA GLU A 181 -9.94 9.64 -23.67
C GLU A 181 -11.33 8.99 -23.74
N LYS A 182 -11.43 7.68 -24.00
CA LYS A 182 -12.70 6.93 -23.97
C LYS A 182 -13.41 7.09 -22.63
N GLN A 183 -12.68 7.00 -21.52
CA GLN A 183 -13.23 7.23 -20.17
C GLN A 183 -13.70 8.68 -19.97
N ARG A 184 -12.99 9.67 -20.51
CA ARG A 184 -13.36 11.09 -20.45
C ARG A 184 -14.63 11.36 -21.26
N GLU A 185 -14.77 10.77 -22.43
CA GLU A 185 -15.97 10.88 -23.27
C GLU A 185 -17.19 10.23 -22.65
N ASN A 186 -17.05 9.01 -22.11
CA ASN A 186 -18.15 8.32 -21.42
C ASN A 186 -18.65 9.15 -20.22
N ARG A 187 -17.74 9.75 -19.45
CA ARG A 187 -18.11 10.69 -18.38
C ARG A 187 -18.87 11.93 -18.88
N LYS A 188 -18.54 12.45 -20.07
CA LYS A 188 -19.28 13.57 -20.68
C LYS A 188 -20.66 13.12 -21.15
N LYS A 189 -20.79 11.93 -21.74
CA LYS A 189 -22.07 11.37 -22.22
C LYS A 189 -23.04 11.11 -21.06
N CYS A 190 -22.60 10.44 -20.00
CA CYS A 190 -23.46 10.17 -18.84
C CYS A 190 -23.94 11.46 -18.15
N LYS A 191 -23.08 12.48 -18.04
CA LYS A 191 -23.48 13.81 -17.52
C LYS A 191 -24.54 14.49 -18.38
N LYS A 192 -24.53 14.29 -19.69
CA LYS A 192 -25.53 14.86 -20.62
C LYS A 192 -26.84 14.09 -20.61
N ALA A 193 -26.79 12.78 -20.37
CA ALA A 193 -27.95 11.90 -20.33
C ALA A 193 -28.67 11.92 -18.97
N ASP A 194 -28.16 12.67 -17.97
CA ASP A 194 -28.57 12.60 -16.56
C ASP A 194 -28.56 11.17 -16.00
N GLU A 195 -27.74 10.30 -16.61
CA GLU A 195 -27.56 8.93 -16.19
C GLU A 195 -26.46 8.86 -15.14
N SER A 196 -26.83 8.41 -13.94
CA SER A 196 -25.90 8.18 -12.85
C SER A 196 -25.14 6.87 -13.06
N ILE A 197 -23.80 6.95 -13.18
CA ILE A 197 -22.94 5.77 -13.28
C ILE A 197 -22.77 5.17 -11.88
N PHE A 198 -23.33 3.99 -11.64
CA PHE A 198 -23.17 3.28 -10.37
C PHE A 198 -22.19 2.10 -10.50
N PRO A 199 -21.34 1.86 -9.47
CA PRO A 199 -20.53 0.65 -9.43
C PRO A 199 -21.38 -0.62 -9.51
N ARG A 200 -20.96 -1.54 -10.38
CA ARG A 200 -21.75 -2.74 -10.66
C ARG A 200 -21.77 -3.73 -9.49
N TRP A 201 -20.66 -3.89 -8.76
CA TRP A 201 -20.50 -4.98 -7.79
C TRP A 201 -20.60 -4.54 -6.31
N PHE A 202 -20.68 -3.23 -6.07
CA PHE A 202 -20.67 -2.64 -4.73
C PHE A 202 -21.75 -1.59 -4.60
N LYS A 203 -22.19 -1.33 -3.37
CA LYS A 203 -23.13 -0.26 -3.02
C LYS A 203 -22.61 0.50 -1.80
N GLN A 204 -22.88 1.80 -1.73
CA GLN A 204 -22.65 2.58 -0.51
C GLN A 204 -23.68 2.17 0.54
N ALA A 205 -23.22 1.86 1.75
CA ALA A 205 -24.04 1.52 2.90
C ALA A 205 -23.25 1.67 4.20
N VAL A 206 -23.94 1.72 5.34
CA VAL A 206 -23.30 1.78 6.66
C VAL A 206 -22.80 0.39 7.04
N ASN A 207 -21.51 0.27 7.35
CA ASN A 207 -20.90 -0.98 7.78
C ASN A 207 -21.45 -1.40 9.17
N PRO A 208 -21.94 -2.66 9.33
CA PRO A 208 -22.62 -3.09 10.55
C PRO A 208 -21.70 -3.14 11.78
N HIS A 209 -20.38 -3.25 11.59
CA HIS A 209 -19.40 -3.35 12.67
C HIS A 209 -18.78 -2.00 13.03
N THR A 210 -18.41 -1.20 12.04
CA THR A 210 -17.73 0.09 12.28
C THR A 210 -18.71 1.26 12.45
N LYS A 211 -19.97 1.10 12.01
CA LYS A 211 -21.02 2.15 11.97
C LYS A 211 -20.63 3.35 11.11
N GLN A 212 -19.74 3.17 10.14
CA GLN A 212 -19.29 4.20 9.19
C GLN A 212 -19.77 3.87 7.77
N ASP A 213 -19.86 4.90 6.92
CA ASP A 213 -20.16 4.73 5.50
C ASP A 213 -19.06 3.93 4.80
N ASP A 214 -19.45 2.94 4.01
CA ASP A 214 -18.56 1.97 3.37
C ASP A 214 -19.12 1.49 2.02
N TRP A 215 -18.28 0.85 1.20
CA TRP A 215 -18.67 0.19 -0.03
C TRP A 215 -18.85 -1.32 0.21
N LEU A 216 -20.10 -1.75 0.36
CA LEU A 216 -20.41 -3.16 0.63
C LEU A 216 -20.59 -3.93 -0.67
N TYR A 217 -19.98 -5.12 -0.73
CA TYR A 217 -20.19 -6.07 -1.81
C TYR A 217 -21.67 -6.46 -1.86
N LYS A 218 -22.30 -6.35 -3.03
CA LYS A 218 -23.74 -6.58 -3.19
C LYS A 218 -24.10 -7.98 -3.71
N GLY A 219 -23.11 -8.82 -4.02
CA GLY A 219 -23.31 -10.10 -4.70
C GLY A 219 -23.32 -9.98 -6.23
N GLY A 220 -23.36 -11.14 -6.91
CA GLY A 220 -23.60 -11.24 -8.35
C GLY A 220 -22.34 -11.24 -9.22
N TYR A 221 -21.16 -10.94 -8.65
CA TYR A 221 -19.91 -11.04 -9.43
C TYR A 221 -19.54 -12.50 -9.71
N TRP A 222 -19.69 -13.38 -8.73
CA TRP A 222 -19.24 -14.77 -8.82
C TRP A 222 -20.30 -15.69 -9.43
N GLU A 223 -21.57 -15.31 -9.31
CA GLU A 223 -22.77 -16.03 -9.77
C GLU A 223 -23.20 -15.62 -11.19
N ARG A 224 -22.39 -14.82 -11.90
CA ARG A 224 -22.68 -14.40 -13.27
C ARG A 224 -22.74 -15.61 -14.23
N THR A 225 -23.72 -15.63 -15.13
CA THR A 225 -23.98 -16.73 -16.08
C THR A 225 -23.91 -16.27 -17.56
N ASP A 226 -23.02 -15.33 -17.87
CA ASP A 226 -22.62 -14.91 -19.23
C ASP A 226 -23.49 -13.90 -20.05
N ASP A 227 -22.77 -13.36 -21.05
CA ASP A 227 -23.11 -12.67 -22.31
C ASP A 227 -23.69 -11.25 -22.37
N SER A 228 -24.37 -10.74 -21.35
CA SER A 228 -24.82 -9.32 -21.39
C SER A 228 -23.74 -8.31 -20.98
N MET A 229 -22.52 -8.77 -20.68
CA MET A 229 -21.41 -7.94 -20.19
C MET A 229 -20.69 -7.16 -21.29
N VAL A 230 -21.42 -6.56 -22.22
CA VAL A 230 -20.84 -5.66 -23.24
C VAL A 230 -20.64 -4.27 -22.64
N MET A 231 -19.86 -4.18 -21.57
CA MET A 231 -19.26 -2.93 -21.14
C MET A 231 -17.82 -2.95 -21.65
N GLU A 232 -17.68 -2.61 -22.93
CA GLU A 232 -16.36 -2.45 -23.56
C GLU A 232 -15.73 -1.16 -23.01
N ILE A 233 -15.12 -1.26 -21.84
CA ILE A 233 -14.43 -0.15 -21.17
C ILE A 233 -12.98 0.00 -21.66
N PHE A 234 -12.45 -1.03 -22.29
CA PHE A 234 -11.15 -1.02 -22.95
C PHE A 234 -11.27 -0.64 -24.43
#